data_AF-A0A397SMH4-F1
#
_entry.id   AF-A0A397SMH4-F1
#
_cell.length_a   1.000
_cell.length_b   1.000
_cell.length_c   1.000
_cell.angle_alpha   90.00
_cell.angle_beta   90.00
_cell.angle_gamma   90.00
#
_symmetry.space_group_name_H-M   'P 1'
#
loop_
_entity.id
_entity.type
_entity.pdbx_description
1 polymer ?
#
loop_
_entity_poly.entity_id
_entity_poly.type
_entity_poly.pdbx_seq_one_letter_code
_entity_poly.pdbx_strand_id
1 'polypeptide(L)'
;MISCALVKKRTRKDRHGELKNMTLRCDRGGIYNNSLGLTEERRQRQKRTRLIDCPFELYAARHNGLWYLEVRNANHNHDRSEDMSGHDLLT
;
A
#
# COMPACT_ATOMS: atom_id res chain seq x y z
N MET A 1 -12.00 3.33 13.88
CA MET A 1 -11.39 3.67 12.58
C MET A 1 -9.89 3.38 12.65
N ILE A 2 -9.36 2.61 11.71
CA ILE A 2 -7.94 2.26 11.63
C ILE A 2 -7.23 3.42 10.92
N SER A 3 -6.31 4.13 11.59
CA SER A 3 -5.54 5.19 10.96
C SER A 3 -4.33 4.59 10.24
N CYS A 4 -4.55 4.17 9.00
CA CYS A 4 -3.50 3.89 8.03
C CYS A 4 -3.96 4.43 6.68
N ALA A 5 -3.02 4.73 5.79
CA ALA A 5 -3.39 5.16 4.45
C ALA A 5 -3.38 3.98 3.47
N LEU A 6 -4.27 4.04 2.50
CA LEU A 6 -4.28 3.11 1.38
C LEU A 6 -3.39 3.64 0.27
N VAL A 7 -2.43 2.82 -0.16
CA VAL A 7 -1.55 3.11 -1.29
C VAL A 7 -1.80 2.13 -2.42
N LYS A 8 -1.66 2.60 -3.66
CA LYS A 8 -1.77 1.77 -4.86
C LYS A 8 -0.59 0.80 -4.94
N LYS A 9 -0.87 -0.51 -4.88
CA LYS A 9 0.11 -1.59 -5.09
C LYS A 9 0.23 -1.94 -6.56
N ARG A 10 -0.91 -2.12 -7.25
CA ARG A 10 -0.95 -2.53 -8.65
C ARG A 10 -2.18 -1.95 -9.34
N THR A 11 -2.05 -1.60 -10.61
CA THR A 11 -3.19 -1.28 -11.49
C THR A 11 -3.12 -2.09 -12.77
N ARG A 12 -4.28 -2.43 -13.32
CA ARG A 12 -4.41 -2.94 -14.69
C ARG A 12 -5.40 -2.06 -15.44
N LYS A 13 -5.07 -1.77 -16.69
CA LYS A 13 -5.94 -1.09 -17.63
C LYS A 13 -6.54 -2.09 -18.62
N ASP A 14 -7.69 -1.77 -19.19
CA ASP A 14 -8.24 -2.54 -20.31
C ASP A 14 -7.61 -2.13 -21.65
N ARG A 15 -8.12 -2.71 -22.75
CA ARG A 15 -7.65 -2.41 -24.11
C ARG A 15 -7.88 -0.95 -24.56
N HIS A 16 -8.79 -0.24 -23.90
CA HIS A 16 -9.12 1.16 -24.17
C HIS A 16 -8.30 2.11 -23.29
N GLY A 17 -7.44 1.59 -22.41
CA GLY A 17 -6.62 2.39 -21.50
C GLY A 17 -7.33 2.77 -20.18
N GLU A 18 -8.56 2.31 -19.99
CA GLU A 18 -9.37 2.59 -18.80
C GLU A 18 -8.97 1.68 -17.64
N LEU A 19 -9.04 2.19 -16.40
CA LEU A 19 -8.74 1.38 -15.22
C LEU A 19 -9.74 0.22 -15.08
N LYS A 20 -9.23 -1.01 -15.20
CA LYS A 20 -9.99 -2.25 -15.08
C LYS A 20 -10.03 -2.75 -13.64
N ASN A 21 -8.87 -2.80 -13.00
CA ASN A 21 -8.76 -3.18 -11.60
C ASN A 21 -7.49 -2.63 -10.95
N MET A 22 -7.51 -2.57 -9.62
CA MET A 22 -6.36 -2.20 -8.81
C MET A 22 -6.32 -2.95 -7.50
N THR A 23 -5.11 -3.17 -7.01
CA THR A 23 -4.85 -3.64 -5.66
C THR A 23 -4.34 -2.45 -4.86
N LEU A 24 -5.01 -2.17 -3.75
CA LEU A 24 -4.61 -1.21 -2.73
C LEU A 24 -4.07 -1.98 -1.52
N ARG A 25 -3.10 -1.39 -0.83
CA ARG A 25 -2.50 -1.96 0.39
C ARG A 25 -2.33 -0.90 1.45
N CYS A 26 -2.08 -1.31 2.69
CA CYS A 26 -1.62 -0.39 3.73
C CYS A 26 -0.30 0.27 3.30
N ASP A 27 -0.12 1.55 3.63
CA ASP A 27 1.10 2.33 3.39
C ASP A 27 2.35 1.75 4.06
N ARG A 28 2.16 0.92 5.10
CA ARG A 28 3.20 0.13 5.78
C ARG A 28 3.38 -1.28 5.20
N GLY A 29 2.69 -1.62 4.12
CA GLY A 29 2.73 -2.95 3.48
C GLY A 29 3.90 -3.14 2.51
N GLY A 30 4.40 -4.38 2.42
CA GLY A 30 5.55 -4.77 1.59
C GLY A 30 6.90 -4.69 2.29
N ILE A 31 7.95 -4.99 1.54
CA ILE A 31 9.33 -5.09 2.01
C ILE A 31 10.21 -4.18 1.13
N TYR A 32 11.20 -3.51 1.72
CA TYR A 32 12.19 -2.75 0.95
C TYR A 32 13.12 -3.71 0.19
N ASN A 33 13.33 -3.46 -1.10
CA ASN A 33 14.32 -4.19 -1.86
C ASN A 33 15.73 -3.68 -1.53
N ASN A 34 16.60 -4.57 -1.05
CA ASN A 34 18.01 -4.27 -0.84
C ASN A 34 18.81 -4.49 -2.14
N SER A 35 18.65 -3.58 -3.10
CA SER A 35 19.31 -3.70 -4.42
C SER A 35 20.83 -3.69 -4.34
N LEU A 36 21.41 -3.07 -3.31
CA LEU A 36 22.85 -2.97 -3.10
C LEU A 36 23.43 -4.10 -2.24
N GLY A 37 22.59 -5.00 -1.71
CA GLY A 37 23.04 -6.12 -0.87
C GLY A 37 23.76 -5.69 0.42
N LEU A 38 23.59 -4.44 0.86
CA LEU A 38 24.27 -3.93 2.05
C LEU A 38 23.65 -4.54 3.30
N THR A 39 24.48 -5.08 4.18
CA THR A 39 24.06 -5.49 5.52
C THR A 39 23.70 -4.25 6.36
N GLU A 40 22.92 -4.42 7.43
CA GLU A 40 22.55 -3.28 8.28
C GLU A 40 23.79 -2.60 8.89
N GLU A 41 24.86 -3.34 9.18
CA GLU A 41 26.12 -2.78 9.70
C GLU A 41 26.85 -1.89 8.69
N ARG A 42 26.66 -2.13 7.39
CA ARG A 42 27.29 -1.36 6.31
C ARG A 42 26.46 -0.15 5.87
N ARG A 43 25.27 0.06 6.44
CA ARG A 43 24.45 1.23 6.14
C ARG A 43 24.88 2.44 6.98
N GLN A 44 25.25 3.52 6.30
CA GLN A 44 25.57 4.80 6.95
C GLN A 44 24.36 5.53 7.54
N ARG A 45 23.13 5.29 7.05
CA ARG A 45 21.91 5.95 7.52
C ARG A 45 20.95 4.93 8.14
N GLN A 46 20.59 5.13 9.41
CA GLN A 46 19.46 4.44 10.02
C GLN A 46 18.17 4.98 9.39
N LYS A 47 17.55 4.17 8.52
CA LYS A 47 16.22 4.48 7.99
C LYS A 47 15.22 4.13 9.08
N ARG A 48 14.32 5.06 9.44
CA ARG A 48 13.02 4.65 10.00
C ARG A 48 12.32 3.85 8.90
N THR A 49 12.23 2.53 9.05
CA THR A 49 11.60 1.65 8.06
C THR A 49 10.10 1.81 8.18
N ARG A 50 9.49 2.52 7.24
CA ARG A 50 8.03 2.70 7.20
C ARG A 50 7.31 1.39 6.85
N LEU A 51 7.92 0.58 5.98
CA LEU A 51 7.39 -0.72 5.61
C LEU A 51 7.72 -1.76 6.69
N ILE A 52 6.68 -2.47 7.13
CA ILE A 52 6.74 -3.56 8.12
C ILE A 52 5.95 -4.79 7.63
N ASP A 53 5.79 -4.89 6.33
CA ASP A 53 5.03 -5.93 5.64
C ASP A 53 3.59 -6.12 6.18
N CYS A 54 2.89 -5.01 6.42
CA CYS A 54 1.49 -5.06 6.82
C CYS A 54 0.64 -5.83 5.79
N PRO A 55 -0.16 -6.83 6.23
CA PRO A 55 -0.82 -7.75 5.32
C PRO A 55 -2.16 -7.24 4.76
N PHE A 56 -2.64 -6.08 5.23
CA PHE A 56 -3.89 -5.49 4.76
C PHE A 56 -3.89 -5.29 3.24
N GLU A 57 -4.91 -5.82 2.56
CA GLU A 57 -5.07 -5.73 1.11
C GLU A 57 -6.54 -5.55 0.73
N LEU A 58 -6.77 -4.59 -0.16
CA LEU A 58 -8.07 -4.29 -0.76
C LEU A 58 -7.95 -4.41 -2.28
N TYR A 59 -8.93 -5.07 -2.90
CA TYR A 59 -9.03 -5.18 -4.34
C TYR A 59 -10.21 -4.37 -4.84
N ALA A 60 -10.00 -3.62 -5.92
CA ALA A 60 -11.03 -2.83 -6.58
C ALA A 60 -11.11 -3.23 -8.06
N ALA A 61 -12.30 -3.58 -8.53
CA ALA A 61 -12.54 -3.94 -9.92
C ALA A 61 -13.70 -3.14 -10.49
N ARG A 62 -13.56 -2.69 -11.75
CA ARG A 62 -14.62 -2.00 -12.48
C ARG A 62 -15.35 -3.01 -13.36
N HIS A 63 -16.67 -3.11 -13.21
CA HIS A 63 -17.55 -3.95 -14.01
C HIS A 63 -18.81 -3.17 -14.36
N ASN A 64 -19.15 -3.08 -15.65
CA ASN A 64 -20.29 -2.32 -16.17
C ASN A 64 -20.37 -0.88 -15.63
N GLY A 65 -19.22 -0.20 -15.56
CA GLY A 65 -19.13 1.18 -15.06
C GLY A 65 -19.16 1.34 -13.54
N LEU A 66 -19.42 0.26 -12.79
CA LEU A 66 -19.46 0.26 -11.33
C LEU A 66 -18.16 -0.27 -10.74
N TRP A 67 -17.76 0.28 -9.59
CA TRP A 67 -16.62 -0.20 -8.81
C TRP A 67 -17.08 -1.18 -7.73
N TYR A 68 -16.42 -2.33 -7.67
CA TYR A 68 -16.60 -3.35 -6.65
C TYR A 68 -15.34 -3.42 -5.81
N LEU A 69 -15.52 -3.34 -4.49
CA LEU A 69 -14.43 -3.40 -3.51
C LEU A 69 -14.50 -4.72 -2.74
N GLU A 70 -13.37 -5.41 -2.65
CA GLU A 70 -13.22 -6.68 -1.94
C GLU A 70 -12.05 -6.58 -0.96
N VAL A 71 -12.34 -6.68 0.34
CA VAL A 71 -11.29 -6.80 1.36
C VAL A 71 -10.70 -8.20 1.27
N ARG A 72 -9.49 -8.30 0.72
CA ARG A 72 -8.78 -9.58 0.60
C ARG A 72 -8.11 -9.99 1.90
N ASN A 73 -7.65 -9.01 2.67
CA ASN A 73 -7.15 -9.20 4.02
C ASN A 73 -7.45 -7.96 4.86
N ALA A 74 -8.17 -8.15 5.96
CA ALA A 74 -8.57 -7.08 6.87
C ALA A 74 -7.58 -6.86 8.02
N ASN A 75 -6.59 -7.75 8.19
CA ASN A 75 -5.69 -7.73 9.33
C ASN A 75 -4.58 -6.68 9.17
N HIS A 76 -4.24 -6.05 10.29
CA HIS A 76 -3.06 -5.20 10.43
C HIS A 76 -2.14 -5.83 11.49
N ASN A 77 -0.84 -5.80 11.25
CA ASN A 77 0.18 -6.26 12.20
C ASN A 77 0.80 -5.10 12.99
N HIS A 78 0.10 -3.99 13.07
CA HIS A 78 0.55 -2.78 13.76
C HIS A 78 -0.63 -2.00 14.28
N ASP A 79 -0.36 -1.19 15.30
CA ASP A 79 -1.33 -0.24 15.82
C ASP A 79 -1.61 0.90 14.84
N ARG A 80 -2.70 1.59 15.13
CA ARG A 80 -3.11 2.84 14.48
C ARG A 80 -1.95 3.81 14.39
N SER A 81 -1.72 4.39 13.20
CA SER A 81 -0.73 5.46 13.04
C SER A 81 -1.27 6.72 13.71
N GLU A 82 -0.46 7.37 14.55
CA GLU A 82 -0.76 8.70 15.10
C GLU A 82 -0.52 9.80 14.06
N ASP A 83 0.34 9.51 13.08
CA ASP A 83 0.72 10.44 12.04
C ASP A 83 -0.04 10.14 10.73
N MET A 84 -0.98 11.03 10.40
CA MET A 84 -1.70 11.09 9.13
C MET A 84 -1.18 12.24 8.24
N SER A 85 -0.18 13.00 8.68
CA SER A 85 0.26 14.25 8.04
C SER A 85 0.99 14.04 6.70
N GLY A 86 1.42 12.81 6.41
CA GLY A 86 2.13 12.45 5.18
C GLY A 86 1.24 12.02 4.00
N HIS A 87 -0.07 12.21 4.09
CA HIS A 87 -1.02 11.89 3.02
C HIS A 87 -1.75 13.14 2.58
N ASP A 88 -1.39 13.68 1.42
CA ASP A 88 -2.17 14.69 0.74
C ASP A 88 -3.58 14.11 0.51
N LEU A 89 -4.54 14.61 1.29
CA LEU A 89 -5.95 14.49 0.96
C LEU A 89 -6.11 15.37 -0.27
N LEU A 90 -6.25 14.75 -1.45
CA LEU A 90 -6.58 15.45 -2.69
C LEU A 90 -7.70 16.46 -2.42
N THR A 91 -7.35 17.75 -2.37
CA THR A 91 -8.25 18.91 -2.53
C THR A 91 -8.58 19.11 -4.00
#